data_AF-A0A3C1KPV8-F1
#
_entry.id   AF-A0A3C1KPV8-F1
#
_cell.length_a   1.000
_cell.length_b   1.000
_cell.length_c   1.000
_cell.angle_alpha   90.00
_cell.angle_beta   90.00
_cell.angle_gamma   90.00
#
_symmetry.space_group_name_H-M   'P 1'
#
loop_
_entity.id
_entity.type
_entity.pdbx_description
1 polymer ?
#
loop_
_entity_poly.entity_id
_entity_poly.type
_entity_poly.pdbx_seq_one_letter_code
_entity_poly.pdbx_strand_id
1 'polypeptide(L)'
;MTTATRLQALRKLMEERGYDALVIPRADEHLGEYIPLHNERLLWVSGFTGSAGVVVVLRDSAAIFVDGRYTVQVRQQVDAAHFSYQHLINTPPASWLAAALRSGARVAVDPRLHSLQWYRDAEDTLQASGVVLCADADNLVDRCWHDRPAPDVRPALLLDDSFSGESSASKRARIAASLEGHRADAALVFAPDSVSWLLNVRGLDVPCLPVLQAMALIWRDASVDLIVDPQRMPPGWQAHCGTDVRLHAPQEAATLLAGQAGQRVVADPHTANAWSQQLLEGGGATLIAAPDPVLLPKACKNAVEIAGARAAHVRDAVAVVRFLAWLDAQLEEGRYHDEAALADQLLAFRADGEHFQGPSFDTISAAGGNAAMCHYNHRNATPARLPPNSVYLVDSGGQYTDGTTDITRTVAIGTPAAGVRKLFTLVLQGHIALDQAHFPRGTTGTHLDVLARQPLWREGFDYDHGTGHGVGAFLSVHEGP
;
A
#
# COMPACT_ATOMS: atom_id res chain seq x y z
N MET A 1 -25.50 8.43 -3.58
CA MET A 1 -25.57 9.20 -4.85
C MET A 1 -25.21 8.28 -6.01
N THR A 2 -25.79 8.47 -7.20
CA THR A 2 -25.37 7.75 -8.41
C THR A 2 -24.04 8.32 -8.93
N THR A 3 -23.30 7.54 -9.72
CA THR A 3 -22.07 7.96 -10.39
C THR A 3 -22.27 9.25 -11.20
N ALA A 4 -23.38 9.35 -11.96
CA ALA A 4 -23.73 10.53 -12.73
C ALA A 4 -23.83 11.80 -11.85
N THR A 5 -24.51 11.72 -10.71
CA THR A 5 -24.66 12.84 -9.77
C THR A 5 -23.32 13.26 -9.18
N ARG A 6 -22.44 12.30 -8.83
CA ARG A 6 -21.09 12.59 -8.30
C ARG A 6 -20.22 13.32 -9.33
N LEU A 7 -20.19 12.83 -10.58
CA LEU A 7 -19.44 13.48 -11.66
C LEU A 7 -19.97 14.89 -11.95
N GLN A 8 -21.29 15.09 -11.94
CA GLN A 8 -21.88 16.41 -12.13
C GLN A 8 -21.50 17.39 -11.00
N ALA A 9 -21.51 16.94 -9.74
CA ALA A 9 -21.08 17.75 -8.61
C ALA A 9 -19.61 18.16 -8.72
N LEU A 10 -18.73 17.23 -9.09
CA LEU A 10 -17.31 17.51 -9.32
C LEU A 10 -17.11 18.52 -10.45
N ARG A 11 -17.78 18.33 -11.59
CA ARG A 11 -17.68 19.24 -12.75
C ARG A 11 -18.12 20.65 -12.42
N LYS A 12 -19.14 20.83 -11.57
CA LYS A 12 -19.56 22.14 -11.09
C LYS A 12 -18.45 22.83 -10.29
N LEU A 13 -17.81 22.13 -9.35
CA LEU A 13 -16.68 22.69 -8.59
C LEU A 13 -15.46 22.96 -9.48
N MET A 14 -15.20 22.10 -10.47
CA MET A 14 -14.16 22.33 -11.47
C MET A 14 -14.43 23.61 -12.27
N GLU A 15 -15.67 23.84 -12.70
CA GLU A 15 -16.06 25.06 -13.42
C GLU A 15 -15.87 26.31 -12.54
N GLU A 16 -16.31 26.27 -11.27
CA GLU A 16 -16.11 27.35 -10.30
C GLU A 16 -14.64 27.69 -10.06
N ARG A 17 -13.75 26.69 -10.10
CA ARG A 17 -12.29 26.83 -9.94
C ARG A 17 -11.55 27.10 -11.26
N GLY A 18 -12.24 27.04 -12.40
CA GLY A 18 -11.64 27.19 -13.73
C GLY A 18 -10.71 26.03 -14.13
N TYR A 19 -11.03 24.80 -13.72
CA TYR A 19 -10.30 23.59 -14.11
C TYR A 19 -10.98 22.89 -15.29
N ASP A 20 -10.18 22.38 -16.23
CA ASP A 20 -10.63 21.59 -17.38
C ASP A 20 -10.61 20.09 -17.11
N ALA A 21 -9.70 19.65 -16.24
CA ALA A 21 -9.63 18.27 -15.78
C ALA A 21 -9.23 18.19 -14.30
N LEU A 22 -9.63 17.09 -13.65
CA LEU A 22 -9.27 16.74 -12.29
C LEU A 22 -8.74 15.29 -12.28
N VAL A 23 -7.56 15.09 -11.69
CA VAL A 23 -6.93 13.76 -11.53
C VAL A 23 -7.11 13.28 -10.09
N ILE A 24 -7.63 12.06 -9.93
CA ILE A 24 -7.95 11.44 -8.64
C ILE A 24 -7.28 10.06 -8.59
N PRO A 25 -6.10 9.92 -7.96
CA PRO A 25 -5.44 8.63 -7.83
C PRO A 25 -6.08 7.76 -6.74
N ARG A 26 -5.76 6.46 -6.74
CA ARG A 26 -5.96 5.59 -5.57
C ARG A 26 -4.80 5.79 -4.57
N ALA A 27 -4.72 6.98 -3.98
CA ALA A 27 -3.71 7.36 -2.99
C ALA A 27 -4.32 8.24 -1.88
N ASP A 28 -3.68 8.26 -0.72
CA ASP A 28 -3.93 9.20 0.37
C ASP A 28 -2.71 10.11 0.57
N GLU A 29 -2.79 11.01 1.55
CA GLU A 29 -1.74 11.97 1.86
C GLU A 29 -0.42 11.33 2.35
N HIS A 30 -0.43 10.02 2.63
CA HIS A 30 0.73 9.22 3.03
C HIS A 30 1.25 8.31 1.91
N LEU A 31 0.58 8.32 0.74
CA LEU A 31 0.89 7.49 -0.43
C LEU A 31 0.95 5.99 -0.10
N GLY A 32 0.15 5.55 0.88
CA GLY A 32 0.10 4.16 1.32
C GLY A 32 -0.63 3.24 0.35
N GLU A 33 -0.27 1.95 0.34
CA GLU A 33 -0.99 0.92 -0.43
C GLU A 33 -2.42 0.72 0.12
N TYR A 34 -2.54 0.58 1.44
CA TYR A 34 -3.82 0.49 2.14
C TYR A 34 -4.26 1.89 2.57
N ILE A 35 -5.51 2.24 2.30
CA ILE A 35 -6.05 3.57 2.56
C ILE A 35 -7.24 3.45 3.51
N PRO A 36 -7.36 4.36 4.50
CA PRO A 36 -8.56 4.45 5.32
C PRO A 36 -9.83 4.69 4.50
N LEU A 37 -10.98 4.18 4.95
CA LEU A 37 -12.26 4.35 4.23
C LEU A 37 -12.61 5.81 3.91
N HIS A 38 -12.24 6.76 4.76
CA HIS A 38 -12.48 8.18 4.52
C HIS A 38 -11.59 8.76 3.40
N ASN A 39 -10.54 8.08 2.96
CA ASN A 39 -9.63 8.50 1.90
C ASN A 39 -9.83 7.71 0.59
N GLU A 40 -10.81 6.79 0.54
CA GLU A 40 -11.19 6.00 -0.65
C GLU A 40 -11.93 6.84 -1.72
N ARG A 41 -11.31 7.94 -2.17
CA ARG A 41 -11.85 8.93 -3.10
C ARG A 41 -12.11 8.33 -4.48
N LEU A 42 -11.19 7.51 -4.98
CA LEU A 42 -11.34 6.83 -6.26
C LEU A 42 -12.56 5.90 -6.26
N LEU A 43 -12.73 5.13 -5.19
CA LEU A 43 -13.90 4.27 -4.97
C LEU A 43 -15.19 5.10 -4.93
N TRP A 44 -15.20 6.21 -4.18
CA TRP A 44 -16.38 7.07 -4.12
C TRP A 44 -16.77 7.61 -5.50
N VAL A 45 -15.80 8.06 -6.31
CA VAL A 45 -16.08 8.63 -7.63
C VAL A 45 -16.53 7.58 -8.65
N SER A 46 -15.90 6.41 -8.67
CA SER A 46 -16.06 5.43 -9.76
C SER A 46 -16.80 4.15 -9.41
N GLY A 47 -16.83 3.76 -8.14
CA GLY A 47 -17.27 2.43 -7.69
C GLY A 47 -16.19 1.34 -7.77
N PHE A 48 -14.99 1.66 -8.27
CA PHE A 48 -13.89 0.70 -8.40
C PHE A 48 -13.19 0.45 -7.06
N THR A 49 -13.03 -0.83 -6.69
CA THR A 49 -12.43 -1.26 -5.41
C THR A 49 -11.01 -1.81 -5.55
N GLY A 50 -10.38 -1.75 -6.72
CA GLY A 50 -9.02 -2.24 -6.90
C GLY A 50 -7.98 -1.35 -6.22
N SER A 51 -6.85 -1.91 -5.81
CA SER A 51 -5.81 -1.20 -5.05
C SER A 51 -4.94 -0.28 -5.91
N ALA A 52 -5.06 -0.35 -7.24
CA ALA A 52 -4.35 0.53 -8.16
C ALA A 52 -5.29 1.08 -9.23
N GLY A 53 -5.30 2.41 -9.36
CA GLY A 53 -6.00 3.09 -10.43
C GLY A 53 -5.97 4.60 -10.31
N VAL A 54 -6.41 5.27 -11.36
CA VAL A 54 -6.57 6.72 -11.42
C VAL A 54 -7.87 7.04 -12.14
N VAL A 55 -8.67 7.95 -11.60
CA VAL A 55 -9.80 8.56 -12.31
C VAL A 55 -9.37 9.93 -12.82
N VAL A 56 -9.72 10.22 -14.07
CA VAL A 56 -9.59 11.56 -14.65
C VAL A 56 -10.99 12.03 -15.04
N VAL A 57 -11.42 13.15 -14.46
CA VAL A 57 -12.70 13.80 -14.79
C VAL A 57 -12.43 15.01 -15.66
N LEU A 58 -13.13 15.11 -16.78
CA LEU A 58 -13.14 16.28 -17.67
C LEU A 58 -14.50 16.97 -17.59
N ARG A 59 -14.62 18.14 -18.23
CA ARG A 59 -15.87 18.92 -18.28
C ARG A 59 -17.07 18.11 -18.77
N ASP A 60 -16.88 17.22 -19.75
CA ASP A 60 -17.95 16.48 -20.43
C ASP A 60 -17.77 14.95 -20.40
N SER A 61 -16.54 14.47 -20.19
CA SER A 61 -16.17 13.06 -20.19
C SER A 61 -15.43 12.65 -18.91
N ALA A 62 -15.16 11.36 -18.75
CA ALA A 62 -14.29 10.84 -17.70
C ALA A 62 -13.61 9.53 -18.15
N ALA A 63 -12.47 9.21 -17.55
CA ALA A 63 -11.71 8.00 -17.80
C ALA A 63 -11.24 7.37 -16.48
N ILE A 64 -11.17 6.05 -16.45
CA ILE A 64 -10.53 5.29 -15.38
C ILE A 64 -9.36 4.50 -15.95
N PHE A 65 -8.22 4.60 -15.26
CA PHE A 65 -6.96 3.97 -15.62
C PHE A 65 -6.67 2.88 -14.61
N VAL A 66 -6.40 1.66 -15.08
CA VAL A 66 -6.00 0.52 -14.22
C VAL A 66 -4.84 -0.24 -14.85
N ASP A 67 -4.10 -1.02 -14.06
CA ASP A 67 -3.09 -1.94 -14.56
C ASP A 67 -3.68 -3.32 -14.94
N GLY A 68 -2.81 -4.24 -15.40
CA GLY A 68 -3.17 -5.57 -15.89
C GLY A 68 -4.02 -6.39 -14.91
N ARG A 69 -3.76 -6.25 -13.59
CA ARG A 69 -4.43 -7.01 -12.52
C ARG A 69 -5.93 -6.75 -12.46
N TYR A 70 -6.37 -5.58 -12.94
CA TYR A 70 -7.71 -5.05 -12.70
C TYR A 70 -8.57 -4.88 -13.95
N THR A 71 -8.09 -5.35 -15.10
CA THR A 71 -8.79 -5.18 -16.39
C THR A 71 -10.18 -5.84 -16.41
N VAL A 72 -10.34 -6.99 -15.76
CA VAL A 72 -11.65 -7.66 -15.63
C VAL A 72 -12.51 -6.95 -14.59
N GLN A 73 -11.96 -6.68 -13.41
CA GLN A 73 -12.67 -6.07 -12.28
C GLN A 73 -13.24 -4.69 -12.63
N VAL A 74 -12.47 -3.83 -13.31
CA VAL A 74 -12.93 -2.48 -13.67
C VAL A 74 -14.17 -2.50 -14.55
N ARG A 75 -14.27 -3.48 -15.47
CA ARG A 75 -15.42 -3.64 -16.37
C ARG A 75 -16.66 -4.20 -15.66
N GLN A 76 -16.48 -4.87 -14.52
CA GLN A 76 -17.57 -5.36 -13.69
C GLN A 76 -18.09 -4.29 -12.74
N GLN A 77 -17.22 -3.40 -12.26
CA GLN A 77 -17.55 -2.45 -11.19
C GLN A 77 -17.88 -1.03 -11.68
N VAL A 78 -17.31 -0.62 -12.82
CA VAL A 78 -17.40 0.76 -13.31
C VAL A 78 -18.25 0.83 -14.57
N ASP A 79 -19.26 1.69 -14.58
CA ASP A 79 -20.18 1.85 -15.71
C ASP A 79 -19.49 2.52 -16.93
N ALA A 80 -19.46 1.80 -18.05
CA ALA A 80 -18.90 2.27 -19.32
C ALA A 80 -19.69 3.45 -19.92
N ALA A 81 -20.92 3.71 -19.48
CA ALA A 81 -21.68 4.90 -19.88
C ALA A 81 -21.09 6.20 -19.29
N HIS A 82 -20.29 6.09 -18.23
CA HIS A 82 -19.71 7.24 -17.53
C HIS A 82 -18.19 7.33 -17.68
N PHE A 83 -17.50 6.21 -17.83
CA PHE A 83 -16.03 6.16 -17.91
C PHE A 83 -15.55 5.39 -19.14
N SER A 84 -14.56 5.95 -19.82
CA SER A 84 -13.71 5.15 -20.71
C SER A 84 -12.64 4.40 -19.91
N TYR A 85 -12.33 3.17 -20.32
CA TYR A 85 -11.27 2.38 -19.69
C TYR A 85 -9.93 2.60 -20.39
N GLN A 86 -8.91 2.93 -19.61
CA GLN A 86 -7.55 3.15 -20.07
C GLN A 86 -6.57 2.27 -19.29
N HIS A 87 -5.39 2.02 -19.86
CA HIS A 87 -4.34 1.28 -19.17
C HIS A 87 -3.37 2.25 -18.51
N LEU A 88 -3.10 2.06 -17.21
CA LEU A 88 -2.29 2.98 -16.40
C LEU A 88 -0.85 3.16 -16.94
N ILE A 89 -0.24 2.06 -17.39
CA ILE A 89 1.14 2.05 -17.92
C ILE A 89 1.21 2.37 -19.42
N ASN A 90 0.41 1.69 -20.26
CA ASN A 90 0.47 1.88 -21.71
C ASN A 90 -0.10 3.23 -22.17
N THR A 91 -1.01 3.83 -21.39
CA THR A 91 -1.63 5.11 -21.69
C THR A 91 -1.63 6.00 -20.42
N PRO A 92 -0.46 6.47 -19.95
CA PRO A 92 -0.39 7.20 -18.68
C PRO A 92 -1.29 8.44 -18.64
N PRO A 93 -1.92 8.77 -17.49
CA PRO A 93 -2.88 9.87 -17.40
C PRO A 93 -2.37 11.22 -17.92
N ALA A 94 -1.12 11.60 -17.61
CA ALA A 94 -0.55 12.86 -18.07
C ALA A 94 -0.40 12.92 -19.59
N SER A 95 0.12 11.85 -20.22
CA SER A 95 0.24 11.76 -21.68
C SER A 95 -1.13 11.72 -22.36
N TRP A 96 -2.10 11.04 -21.77
CA TRP A 96 -3.47 10.99 -22.27
C TRP A 96 -4.14 12.38 -22.20
N LEU A 97 -3.98 13.11 -21.09
CA LEU A 97 -4.45 14.48 -20.92
C LEU A 97 -3.78 15.44 -21.91
N ALA A 98 -2.47 15.32 -22.11
CA ALA A 98 -1.72 16.14 -23.05
C ALA A 98 -2.22 16.00 -24.49
N ALA A 99 -2.72 14.82 -24.87
CA ALA A 99 -3.33 14.56 -26.17
C ALA A 99 -4.81 14.97 -26.24
N ALA A 100 -5.55 14.89 -25.13
CA ALA A 100 -6.98 15.16 -25.07
C ALA A 100 -7.32 16.66 -24.92
N LEU A 101 -6.45 17.45 -24.29
CA LEU A 101 -6.70 18.84 -23.96
C LEU A 101 -6.01 19.81 -24.93
N ARG A 102 -6.61 20.99 -25.09
CA ARG A 102 -6.03 22.11 -25.84
C ARG A 102 -5.00 22.87 -25.00
N SER A 103 -4.07 23.55 -25.67
CA SER A 103 -3.18 24.52 -25.04
C SER A 103 -3.98 25.54 -24.21
N GLY A 104 -3.48 25.87 -23.02
CA GLY A 104 -4.09 26.75 -22.03
C GLY A 104 -5.09 26.06 -21.10
N ALA A 105 -5.40 24.77 -21.31
CA ALA A 105 -6.23 24.00 -20.39
C ALA A 105 -5.55 23.83 -19.02
N ARG A 106 -6.35 23.71 -17.96
CA ARG A 106 -5.90 23.62 -16.57
C ARG A 106 -6.28 22.26 -15.99
N VAL A 107 -5.28 21.49 -15.56
CA VAL A 107 -5.46 20.17 -14.94
C VAL A 107 -5.20 20.32 -13.45
N ALA A 108 -6.17 19.99 -12.60
CA ALA A 108 -6.00 20.02 -11.15
C ALA A 108 -5.57 18.66 -10.59
N VAL A 109 -4.65 18.71 -9.62
CA VAL A 109 -4.19 17.58 -8.79
C VAL A 109 -4.13 18.02 -7.34
N ASP A 110 -4.41 17.12 -6.39
CA ASP A 110 -4.06 17.32 -4.99
C ASP A 110 -2.59 16.89 -4.80
N PRO A 111 -1.65 17.82 -4.54
CA PRO A 111 -0.22 17.50 -4.46
C PRO A 111 0.13 16.59 -3.28
N ARG A 112 -0.79 16.35 -2.33
CA ARG A 112 -0.60 15.37 -1.25
C ARG A 112 -0.72 13.93 -1.74
N LEU A 113 -1.43 13.70 -2.84
CA LEU A 113 -1.78 12.37 -3.36
C LEU A 113 -0.83 11.88 -4.46
N HIS A 114 0.26 12.59 -4.69
CA HIS A 114 1.25 12.28 -5.70
C HIS A 114 2.65 12.48 -5.14
N SER A 115 3.61 11.64 -5.53
CA SER A 115 5.02 11.87 -5.23
C SER A 115 5.55 13.10 -5.97
N LEU A 116 6.62 13.70 -5.47
CA LEU A 116 7.23 14.86 -6.13
C LEU A 116 7.72 14.53 -7.55
N GLN A 117 8.29 13.35 -7.75
CA GLN A 117 8.74 12.91 -9.07
C GLN A 117 7.57 12.79 -10.03
N TRP A 118 6.47 12.14 -9.61
CA TRP A 118 5.28 12.06 -10.45
C TRP A 118 4.76 13.45 -10.81
N TYR A 119 4.73 14.38 -9.85
CA TYR A 119 4.26 15.74 -10.07
C TYR A 119 5.11 16.45 -11.12
N ARG A 120 6.44 16.38 -11.02
CA ARG A 120 7.38 16.99 -11.98
C ARG A 120 7.24 16.37 -13.37
N ASP A 121 7.18 15.03 -13.46
CA ASP A 121 7.01 14.34 -14.75
C ASP A 121 5.67 14.69 -15.43
N ALA A 122 4.59 14.81 -14.63
CA ALA A 122 3.29 15.21 -15.12
C ALA A 122 3.28 16.68 -15.56
N GLU A 123 3.92 17.57 -14.81
CA GLU A 123 4.08 18.98 -15.15
C GLU A 123 4.81 19.15 -16.47
N ASP A 124 5.97 18.51 -16.63
CA ASP A 124 6.78 18.54 -17.86
C ASP A 124 5.99 18.01 -19.07
N THR A 125 5.29 16.88 -18.89
CA THR A 125 4.48 16.25 -19.95
C THR A 125 3.35 17.16 -20.40
N LEU A 126 2.63 17.78 -19.47
CA LEU A 126 1.50 18.67 -19.77
C LEU A 126 1.96 20.01 -20.35
N GLN A 127 3.05 20.56 -19.81
CA GLN A 127 3.62 21.82 -20.29
C GLN A 127 4.10 21.70 -21.75
N ALA A 128 4.60 20.53 -22.17
CA ALA A 128 4.99 20.27 -23.55
C ALA A 128 3.84 20.43 -24.57
N SER A 129 2.58 20.26 -24.14
CA SER A 129 1.39 20.53 -24.97
C SER A 129 0.69 21.87 -24.63
N GLY A 130 1.31 22.70 -23.81
CA GLY A 130 0.78 23.99 -23.36
C GLY A 130 -0.35 23.87 -22.32
N VAL A 131 -0.52 22.71 -21.68
CA VAL A 131 -1.48 22.47 -20.61
C VAL A 131 -0.83 22.79 -19.26
N VAL A 132 -1.57 23.40 -18.35
CA VAL A 132 -1.08 23.85 -17.04
C VAL A 132 -1.50 22.88 -15.95
N LEU A 133 -0.53 22.29 -15.25
CA LEU A 133 -0.79 21.54 -14.02
C LEU A 133 -1.01 22.51 -12.85
N CYS A 134 -2.10 22.32 -12.12
CA CYS A 134 -2.51 23.16 -11.00
C CYS A 134 -2.51 22.32 -9.72
N ALA A 135 -1.61 22.64 -8.78
CA ALA A 135 -1.64 22.08 -7.43
C ALA A 135 -2.79 22.71 -6.62
N ASP A 136 -3.80 21.93 -6.26
CA ASP A 136 -4.92 22.34 -5.40
C ASP A 136 -5.09 21.37 -4.24
N ALA A 137 -4.67 21.80 -3.06
CA ALA A 137 -4.71 21.00 -1.85
C ALA A 137 -6.11 21.01 -1.17
N ASP A 138 -7.07 21.81 -1.66
CA ASP A 138 -8.47 21.73 -1.24
C ASP A 138 -9.19 20.68 -2.11
N ASN A 139 -9.21 19.43 -1.65
CA ASN A 139 -9.64 18.30 -2.47
C ASN A 139 -11.12 18.40 -2.87
N LEU A 140 -11.40 18.51 -4.18
CA LEU A 140 -12.75 18.67 -4.72
C LEU A 140 -13.67 17.47 -4.42
N VAL A 141 -13.12 16.25 -4.31
CA VAL A 141 -13.90 15.06 -3.94
C VAL A 141 -14.44 15.22 -2.53
N ASP A 142 -13.61 15.68 -1.60
CA ASP A 142 -13.98 15.87 -0.19
C ASP A 142 -15.08 16.93 -0.02
N ARG A 143 -15.14 17.93 -0.91
CA ARG A 143 -16.21 18.94 -0.94
C ARG A 143 -17.55 18.38 -1.41
N CYS A 144 -17.55 17.35 -2.26
CA CYS A 144 -18.76 16.70 -2.77
C CYS A 144 -19.20 15.49 -1.94
N TRP A 145 -18.31 14.89 -1.14
CA TRP A 145 -18.57 13.67 -0.38
C TRP A 145 -19.27 13.98 0.96
N HIS A 146 -20.57 14.26 0.91
CA HIS A 146 -21.34 14.66 2.10
C HIS A 146 -21.50 13.56 3.16
N ASP A 147 -21.48 12.28 2.75
CA ASP A 147 -21.53 11.10 3.60
C ASP A 147 -20.13 10.46 3.79
N ARG A 148 -19.07 11.29 3.74
CA ARG A 148 -17.70 10.82 3.96
C ARG A 148 -17.57 10.20 5.35
N PRO A 149 -17.06 8.95 5.46
CA PRO A 149 -16.80 8.35 6.76
C PRO A 149 -15.91 9.25 7.61
N ALA A 150 -16.18 9.31 8.91
CA ALA A 150 -15.27 9.97 9.83
C ALA A 150 -13.92 9.20 9.88
N PRO A 151 -12.79 9.90 10.04
CA PRO A 151 -11.53 9.23 10.33
C PRO A 151 -11.64 8.38 11.60
N ASP A 152 -11.15 7.14 11.55
CA ASP A 152 -11.01 6.28 12.72
C ASP A 152 -9.68 6.64 13.41
N VAL A 153 -9.74 7.42 14.49
CA VAL A 153 -8.54 7.87 15.20
C VAL A 153 -8.36 7.01 16.45
N ARG A 154 -7.46 6.03 16.36
CA ARG A 154 -7.13 5.13 17.48
C ARG A 154 -5.78 5.50 18.13
N PRO A 155 -5.67 5.36 19.46
CA PRO A 155 -4.38 5.43 20.14
C PRO A 155 -3.38 4.45 19.51
N ALA A 156 -2.14 4.90 19.36
CA ALA A 156 -1.04 4.08 18.94
C ALA A 156 -0.72 3.03 20.01
N LEU A 157 -0.13 1.92 19.57
CA LEU A 157 0.49 0.93 20.42
C LEU A 157 1.98 1.23 20.57
N LEU A 158 2.49 1.17 21.78
CA LEU A 158 3.92 1.27 22.09
C LEU A 158 4.52 -0.14 21.97
N LEU A 159 5.52 -0.30 21.09
CA LEU A 159 6.15 -1.59 20.85
C LEU A 159 7.41 -1.74 21.72
N ASP A 160 7.36 -2.66 22.67
CA ASP A 160 8.47 -2.91 23.60
C ASP A 160 9.75 -3.40 22.88
N ASP A 161 10.90 -3.10 23.46
CA ASP A 161 12.20 -3.48 22.92
C ASP A 161 12.42 -5.00 22.87
N SER A 162 11.65 -5.78 23.65
CA SER A 162 11.61 -7.24 23.53
C SER A 162 11.04 -7.74 22.19
N PHE A 163 10.26 -6.93 21.48
CA PHE A 163 9.78 -7.22 20.13
C PHE A 163 10.62 -6.53 19.04
N SER A 164 11.11 -5.32 19.31
CA SER A 164 11.83 -4.52 18.31
C SER A 164 13.34 -4.76 18.29
N GLY A 165 13.92 -5.26 19.38
CA GLY A 165 15.36 -5.50 19.56
C GLY A 165 16.24 -4.26 19.68
N GLU A 166 15.70 -3.07 19.48
CA GLU A 166 16.45 -1.80 19.52
C GLU A 166 15.51 -0.65 19.89
N SER A 167 15.92 0.18 20.85
CA SER A 167 15.13 1.33 21.28
C SER A 167 14.97 2.40 20.21
N SER A 168 13.86 3.14 20.29
CA SER A 168 13.57 4.31 19.46
C SER A 168 14.73 5.33 19.48
N ALA A 169 15.31 5.61 20.65
CA ALA A 169 16.44 6.53 20.78
C ALA A 169 17.70 6.05 20.03
N SER A 170 18.03 4.76 20.11
CA SER A 170 19.17 4.17 19.39
C SER A 170 18.96 4.24 17.87
N LYS A 171 17.75 3.88 17.40
CA LYS A 171 17.39 3.99 15.98
C LYS A 171 17.56 5.41 15.47
N ARG A 172 16.99 6.40 16.17
CA ARG A 172 17.13 7.82 15.80
C ARG A 172 18.58 8.28 15.77
N ALA A 173 19.38 7.94 16.77
CA ALA A 173 20.81 8.31 16.79
C ALA A 173 21.55 7.75 15.57
N ARG A 174 21.28 6.50 15.21
CA ARG A 174 21.87 5.83 14.03
C ARG A 174 21.43 6.46 12.71
N ILE A 175 20.15 6.81 12.57
CA ILE A 175 19.63 7.51 11.38
C ILE A 175 20.21 8.92 11.29
N ALA A 176 20.23 9.67 12.39
CA ALA A 176 20.79 11.02 12.45
C ALA A 176 22.27 11.05 12.03
N ALA A 177 23.07 10.08 12.50
CA ALA A 177 24.47 9.94 12.08
C ALA A 177 24.62 9.70 10.57
N SER A 178 23.68 8.99 9.94
CA SER A 178 23.72 8.74 8.48
C SER A 178 23.53 9.99 7.62
N LEU A 179 22.97 11.07 8.20
CA LEU A 179 22.74 12.34 7.50
C LEU A 179 24.05 13.07 7.17
N GLU A 180 25.14 12.79 7.91
CA GLU A 180 26.46 13.36 7.62
C GLU A 180 26.95 13.01 6.21
N GLY A 181 26.66 11.80 5.72
CA GLY A 181 27.03 11.36 4.37
C GLY A 181 26.43 12.22 3.27
N HIS A 182 25.26 12.81 3.52
CA HIS A 182 24.57 13.74 2.61
C HIS A 182 24.89 15.21 2.91
N ARG A 183 25.66 15.48 3.97
CA ARG A 183 25.83 16.82 4.56
C ARG A 183 24.47 17.47 4.82
N ALA A 184 23.51 16.69 5.32
CA ALA A 184 22.17 17.14 5.59
C ALA A 184 22.01 17.57 7.06
N ASP A 185 21.06 18.46 7.30
CA ASP A 185 20.66 18.93 8.63
C ASP A 185 19.47 18.12 9.17
N ALA A 186 18.61 17.64 8.26
CA ALA A 186 17.48 16.76 8.57
C ALA A 186 17.15 15.81 7.42
N ALA A 187 16.25 14.86 7.67
CA ALA A 187 15.54 14.08 6.66
C ALA A 187 14.03 14.10 6.90
N LEU A 188 13.26 14.17 5.82
CA LEU A 188 11.83 13.91 5.80
C LEU A 188 11.61 12.39 5.80
N VAL A 189 11.16 11.86 6.93
CA VAL A 189 10.69 10.47 7.07
C VAL A 189 9.19 10.48 6.78
N PHE A 190 8.85 10.22 5.53
CA PHE A 190 7.48 10.38 5.04
C PHE A 190 6.61 9.14 5.23
N ALA A 191 7.18 7.95 5.03
CA ALA A 191 6.43 6.71 5.03
C ALA A 191 5.95 6.33 6.44
N PRO A 192 4.65 6.03 6.65
CA PRO A 192 4.11 5.68 7.97
C PRO A 192 4.79 4.49 8.66
N ASP A 193 5.23 3.49 7.89
CA ASP A 193 5.97 2.33 8.37
C ASP A 193 7.39 2.69 8.84
N SER A 194 8.08 3.60 8.13
CA SER A 194 9.36 4.17 8.58
C SER A 194 9.20 4.92 9.91
N VAL A 195 8.18 5.78 10.05
CA VAL A 195 7.90 6.48 11.31
C VAL A 195 7.61 5.49 12.44
N SER A 196 6.77 4.48 12.16
CA SER A 196 6.39 3.44 13.10
C SER A 196 7.60 2.62 13.59
N TRP A 197 8.50 2.26 12.68
CA TRP A 197 9.73 1.54 13.02
C TRP A 197 10.73 2.41 13.78
N LEU A 198 10.91 3.67 13.35
CA LEU A 198 11.86 4.61 13.95
C LEU A 198 11.49 4.91 15.41
N LEU A 199 10.19 5.02 15.69
CA LEU A 199 9.68 5.40 17.00
C LEU A 199 9.26 4.22 17.89
N ASN A 200 9.34 2.98 17.39
CA ASN A 200 8.78 1.79 18.05
C ASN A 200 7.29 1.98 18.42
N VAL A 201 6.50 2.50 17.49
CA VAL A 201 5.04 2.66 17.66
C VAL A 201 4.29 1.98 16.53
N ARG A 202 3.02 1.64 16.73
CA ARG A 202 2.13 1.04 15.73
C ARG A 202 0.78 1.73 15.76
N GLY A 203 0.14 1.87 14.61
CA GLY A 203 -1.26 2.27 14.49
C GLY A 203 -2.12 1.06 14.09
N LEU A 204 -3.41 1.05 14.39
CA LEU A 204 -4.32 -0.06 14.06
C LEU A 204 -5.63 0.44 13.44
N ASP A 205 -5.61 1.66 12.92
CA ASP A 205 -6.72 2.38 12.29
C ASP A 205 -6.81 2.12 10.78
N VAL A 206 -5.71 1.75 10.13
CA VAL A 206 -5.73 1.26 8.76
C VAL A 206 -5.88 -0.26 8.77
N PRO A 207 -6.95 -0.81 8.17
CA PRO A 207 -7.14 -2.26 8.12
C PRO A 207 -5.90 -2.95 7.57
N CYS A 208 -5.51 -4.04 8.23
CA CYS A 208 -4.38 -4.90 7.85
C CYS A 208 -2.96 -4.30 7.97
N LEU A 209 -2.84 -2.97 8.12
CA LEU A 209 -1.57 -2.25 8.10
C LEU A 209 -1.30 -1.61 9.48
N PRO A 210 -0.45 -2.23 10.32
CA PRO A 210 -0.23 -1.77 11.68
C PRO A 210 0.73 -0.57 11.77
N VAL A 211 0.42 0.54 11.10
CA VAL A 211 1.29 1.72 11.02
C VAL A 211 0.60 2.96 11.58
N LEU A 212 1.38 3.81 12.25
CA LEU A 212 0.95 5.13 12.66
C LEU A 212 0.95 6.04 11.42
N GLN A 213 -0.24 6.47 10.97
CA GLN A 213 -0.39 7.45 9.88
C GLN A 213 0.18 8.80 10.33
N ALA A 214 1.45 9.03 9.98
CA ALA A 214 2.27 10.15 10.42
C ALA A 214 3.42 10.35 9.45
N MET A 215 4.03 11.52 9.51
CA MET A 215 5.33 11.83 8.89
C MET A 215 6.20 12.57 9.90
N ALA A 216 7.50 12.63 9.68
CA ALA A 216 8.43 13.25 10.62
C ALA A 216 9.60 13.95 9.93
N LEU A 217 10.16 14.97 10.59
CA LEU A 217 11.51 15.43 10.33
C LEU A 217 12.43 14.85 11.40
N ILE A 218 13.45 14.09 11.00
CA ILE A 218 14.54 13.68 11.90
C ILE A 218 15.75 14.56 11.68
N TRP A 219 16.26 15.14 12.76
CA TRP A 219 17.39 16.07 12.76
C TRP A 219 18.71 15.37 13.02
N ARG A 220 19.81 16.01 12.62
CA ARG A 220 21.18 15.51 12.85
C ARG A 220 21.54 15.34 14.34
N ASP A 221 20.82 15.99 15.26
CA ASP A 221 20.95 15.80 16.71
C ASP A 221 20.07 14.66 17.27
N ALA A 222 19.45 13.86 16.39
CA ALA A 222 18.51 12.78 16.70
C ALA A 222 17.17 13.21 17.32
N SER A 223 16.90 14.53 17.40
CA SER A 223 15.55 15.02 17.71
C SER A 223 14.61 14.81 16.52
N VAL A 224 13.32 14.68 16.80
CA VAL A 224 12.28 14.42 15.80
C VAL A 224 11.13 15.39 15.98
N ASP A 225 10.71 16.03 14.90
CA ASP A 225 9.40 16.69 14.82
C ASP A 225 8.42 15.74 14.14
N LEU A 226 7.55 15.13 14.95
CA LEU A 226 6.53 14.17 14.53
C LEU A 226 5.23 14.91 14.20
N ILE A 227 4.75 14.75 12.97
CA ILE A 227 3.48 15.30 12.50
C ILE A 227 2.43 14.18 12.54
N VAL A 228 1.51 14.25 13.50
CA VAL A 228 0.47 13.24 13.73
C VAL A 228 -0.69 13.83 14.53
N ASP A 229 -1.89 13.28 14.41
CA ASP A 229 -3.01 13.66 15.28
C ASP A 229 -2.64 13.38 16.77
N PRO A 230 -2.64 14.41 17.64
CA PRO A 230 -2.26 14.25 19.05
C PRO A 230 -3.13 13.24 19.83
N GLN A 231 -4.38 13.02 19.41
CA GLN A 231 -5.27 12.03 20.05
C GLN A 231 -4.76 10.59 19.90
N ARG A 232 -3.83 10.36 18.97
CA ARG A 232 -3.20 9.06 18.77
C ARG A 232 -2.15 8.73 19.81
N MET A 233 -1.66 9.70 20.59
CA MET A 233 -0.57 9.44 21.52
C MET A 233 -1.09 8.80 22.82
N PRO A 234 -0.75 7.53 23.12
CA PRO A 234 -1.22 6.86 24.33
C PRO A 234 -0.49 7.38 25.59
N PRO A 235 -1.02 7.16 26.80
CA PRO A 235 -0.28 7.39 28.03
C PRO A 235 1.09 6.70 28.01
N GLY A 236 2.14 7.39 28.47
CA GLY A 236 3.51 6.85 28.50
C GLY A 236 4.31 7.01 27.21
N TRP A 237 3.73 7.51 26.11
CA TRP A 237 4.43 7.65 24.83
C TRP A 237 5.70 8.51 24.91
N GLN A 238 5.70 9.61 25.69
CA GLN A 238 6.89 10.47 25.81
C GLN A 238 8.03 9.76 26.54
N ALA A 239 7.73 8.91 27.53
CA ALA A 239 8.73 8.09 28.20
C ALA A 239 9.30 7.01 27.27
N HIS A 240 8.46 6.48 26.37
CA HIS A 240 8.82 5.49 25.36
C HIS A 240 9.70 6.08 24.24
N CYS A 241 9.31 7.22 23.69
CA CYS A 241 10.01 7.86 22.57
C CYS A 241 11.17 8.77 23.01
N GLY A 242 11.10 9.33 24.21
CA GLY A 242 12.02 10.35 24.73
C GLY A 242 11.51 11.78 24.53
N THR A 243 12.06 12.74 25.29
CA THR A 243 11.67 14.16 25.27
C THR A 243 12.06 14.90 23.99
N ASP A 244 12.99 14.34 23.22
CA ASP A 244 13.49 14.94 21.97
C ASP A 244 12.58 14.65 20.76
N VAL A 245 11.46 13.96 20.99
CA VAL A 245 10.38 13.78 20.02
C VAL A 245 9.28 14.80 20.31
N ARG A 246 9.19 15.81 19.45
CA ARG A 246 8.23 16.91 19.51
C ARG A 246 7.01 16.60 18.65
N LEU A 247 5.83 16.80 19.21
CA LEU A 247 4.56 16.51 18.57
C LEU A 247 3.99 17.76 17.90
N HIS A 248 3.55 17.63 16.65
CA HIS A 248 2.88 18.66 15.87
C HIS A 248 1.59 18.08 15.28
N ALA A 249 0.49 18.81 15.39
CA ALA A 249 -0.77 18.40 14.78
C ALA A 249 -0.70 18.55 13.24
N PRO A 250 -1.51 17.79 12.46
CA PRO A 250 -1.50 17.88 11.00
C PRO A 250 -1.77 19.29 10.46
N GLN A 251 -2.53 20.12 11.18
CA GLN A 251 -2.81 21.51 10.82
C GLN A 251 -1.57 22.43 10.91
N GLU A 252 -0.56 22.04 11.69
CA GLU A 252 0.69 22.78 11.89
C GLU A 252 1.75 22.39 10.85
N ALA A 253 1.54 21.29 10.11
CA ALA A 253 2.49 20.73 9.15
C ALA A 253 2.95 21.74 8.10
N ALA A 254 2.04 22.56 7.57
CA ALA A 254 2.38 23.56 6.56
C ALA A 254 3.36 24.61 7.09
N THR A 255 3.10 25.11 8.32
CA THR A 255 3.94 26.09 8.99
C THR A 255 5.30 25.50 9.35
N LEU A 256 5.32 24.28 9.89
CA LEU A 256 6.56 23.58 10.24
C LEU A 256 7.44 23.38 9.00
N LEU A 257 6.91 22.76 7.94
CA LEU A 257 7.68 22.47 6.72
C LEU A 257 8.17 23.74 6.01
N ALA A 258 7.34 24.78 5.92
CA ALA A 258 7.77 26.06 5.35
C ALA A 258 8.76 26.84 6.24
N GLY A 259 8.86 26.48 7.53
CA GLY A 259 9.73 27.14 8.50
C GLY A 259 11.21 26.71 8.46
N GLN A 260 11.61 25.91 7.46
CA GLN A 260 12.94 25.28 7.41
C GLN A 260 13.95 26.02 6.53
N ALA A 261 13.84 27.35 6.43
CA ALA A 261 14.73 28.19 5.64
C ALA A 261 16.23 27.94 5.97
N GLY A 262 17.04 27.75 4.93
CA GLY A 262 18.48 27.52 5.04
C GLY A 262 18.89 26.11 5.48
N GLN A 263 17.95 25.24 5.84
CA GLN A 263 18.24 23.84 6.18
C GLN A 263 18.41 22.98 4.93
N ARG A 264 19.29 21.99 5.01
CA ARG A 264 19.48 20.97 3.98
C ARG A 264 18.72 19.71 4.39
N VAL A 265 17.67 19.36 3.67
CA VAL A 265 16.74 18.29 4.05
C VAL A 265 16.79 17.16 3.04
N VAL A 266 17.13 15.95 3.48
CA VAL A 266 16.97 14.75 2.64
C VAL A 266 15.48 14.47 2.47
N ALA A 267 15.03 14.31 1.23
CA ALA A 267 13.67 13.89 0.92
C ALA A 267 13.69 13.01 -0.34
N ASP A 268 12.89 11.95 -0.31
CA ASP A 268 12.77 11.04 -1.43
C ASP A 268 11.71 11.56 -2.42
N PRO A 269 12.10 11.96 -3.65
CA PRO A 269 11.13 12.48 -4.61
C PRO A 269 10.17 11.39 -5.12
N HIS A 270 10.51 10.10 -5.00
CA HIS A 270 9.70 9.01 -5.51
C HIS A 270 8.66 8.51 -4.51
N THR A 271 8.94 8.61 -3.21
CA THR A 271 8.08 8.06 -2.15
C THR A 271 7.43 9.11 -1.26
N ALA A 272 7.96 10.33 -1.17
CA ALA A 272 7.33 11.42 -0.43
C ALA A 272 6.45 12.29 -1.32
N ASN A 273 5.32 12.76 -0.78
CA ASN A 273 4.37 13.56 -1.55
C ASN A 273 4.95 14.90 -2.02
N ALA A 274 4.40 15.43 -3.12
CA ALA A 274 4.83 16.69 -3.71
C ALA A 274 4.58 17.85 -2.75
N TRP A 275 3.45 17.85 -2.05
CA TRP A 275 3.03 18.92 -1.15
C TRP A 275 4.07 19.23 -0.06
N SER A 276 4.56 18.22 0.65
CA SER A 276 5.52 18.40 1.76
C SER A 276 6.86 18.95 1.27
N GLN A 277 7.34 18.43 0.14
CA GLN A 277 8.60 18.84 -0.47
C GLN A 277 8.52 20.24 -1.08
N GLN A 278 7.41 20.58 -1.74
CA GLN A 278 7.18 21.93 -2.27
C GLN A 278 7.09 22.99 -1.15
N LEU A 279 6.54 22.65 0.01
CA LEU A 279 6.54 23.54 1.17
C LEU A 279 7.95 23.77 1.73
N LEU A 280 8.76 22.71 1.81
CA LEU A 280 10.17 22.82 2.22
C LEU A 280 10.95 23.71 1.24
N GLU A 281 10.88 23.42 -0.07
CA GLU A 281 11.56 24.22 -1.12
C GLU A 281 11.06 25.67 -1.13
N GLY A 282 9.74 25.88 -1.10
CA GLY A 282 9.11 27.20 -1.08
C GLY A 282 9.41 28.01 0.19
N GLY A 283 9.65 27.33 1.31
CA GLY A 283 10.11 27.90 2.58
C GLY A 283 11.60 28.24 2.62
N GLY A 284 12.36 27.91 1.56
CA GLY A 284 13.79 28.19 1.46
C GLY A 284 14.71 27.09 2.00
N ALA A 285 14.19 25.87 2.23
CA ALA A 285 15.04 24.71 2.47
C ALA A 285 15.69 24.23 1.16
N THR A 286 16.87 23.62 1.26
CA THR A 286 17.52 22.94 0.13
C THR A 286 17.23 21.45 0.22
N LEU A 287 16.46 20.91 -0.72
CA LEU A 287 16.22 19.46 -0.78
C LEU A 287 17.42 18.71 -1.34
N ILE A 288 17.73 17.59 -0.71
CA ILE A 288 18.71 16.60 -1.17
C ILE A 288 17.90 15.36 -1.57
N ALA A 289 17.80 15.11 -2.87
CA ALA A 289 17.12 13.93 -3.39
C ALA A 289 17.90 12.66 -3.00
N ALA A 290 17.38 11.90 -2.04
CA ALA A 290 17.87 10.58 -1.67
C ALA A 290 16.74 9.77 -1.01
N PRO A 291 16.82 8.43 -1.01
CA PRO A 291 15.81 7.60 -0.35
C PRO A 291 15.64 7.94 1.13
N ASP A 292 14.46 7.66 1.68
CA ASP A 292 14.22 7.74 3.13
C ASP A 292 15.30 6.91 3.87
N PRO A 293 16.08 7.53 4.78
CA PRO A 293 17.22 6.88 5.44
C PRO A 293 16.80 5.71 6.35
N VAL A 294 15.52 5.58 6.69
CA VAL A 294 14.98 4.49 7.51
C VAL A 294 14.78 3.20 6.70
N LEU A 295 14.59 3.28 5.39
CA LEU A 295 14.18 2.16 4.55
C LEU A 295 15.14 0.95 4.65
N LEU A 296 16.44 1.14 4.34
CA LEU A 296 17.42 0.05 4.37
C LEU A 296 17.65 -0.53 5.78
N PRO A 297 17.84 0.30 6.83
CA PRO A 297 17.83 -0.17 8.21
C PRO A 297 16.66 -1.05 8.60
N LYS A 298 15.44 -0.65 8.22
CA LYS A 298 14.19 -1.36 8.53
C LYS A 298 14.07 -2.68 7.75
N ALA A 299 14.50 -2.69 6.48
CA ALA A 299 14.52 -3.89 5.65
C ALA A 299 15.46 -4.97 6.22
N CYS A 300 16.56 -4.56 6.88
CA CYS A 300 17.54 -5.45 7.51
C CYS A 300 17.17 -5.83 8.94
N LYS A 301 16.34 -6.87 9.10
CA LYS A 301 15.82 -7.28 10.43
C LYS A 301 16.95 -7.69 11.36
N ASN A 302 16.89 -7.24 12.62
CA ASN A 302 17.81 -7.67 13.66
C ASN A 302 17.45 -9.07 14.20
N ALA A 303 18.29 -9.62 15.09
CA ALA A 303 18.10 -10.98 15.60
C ALA A 303 16.78 -11.18 16.37
N VAL A 304 16.28 -10.15 17.07
CA VAL A 304 15.00 -10.19 17.80
C VAL A 304 13.84 -10.18 16.82
N GLU A 305 13.85 -9.26 15.84
CA GLU A 305 12.82 -9.20 14.79
C GLU A 305 12.77 -10.50 13.97
N ILE A 306 13.92 -11.11 13.65
CA ILE A 306 13.98 -12.42 12.96
C ILE A 306 13.40 -13.54 13.83
N ALA A 307 13.73 -13.56 15.13
CA ALA A 307 13.20 -14.57 16.04
C ALA A 307 11.68 -14.44 16.22
N GLY A 308 11.18 -13.21 16.35
CA GLY A 308 9.75 -12.90 16.39
C GLY A 308 9.04 -13.32 15.10
N ALA A 309 9.58 -12.97 13.93
CA ALA A 309 9.01 -13.37 12.65
C ALA A 309 8.91 -14.90 12.53
N ARG A 310 9.95 -15.65 12.94
CA ARG A 310 9.90 -17.13 12.96
C ARG A 310 8.80 -17.64 13.90
N ALA A 311 8.68 -17.08 15.09
CA ALA A 311 7.64 -17.47 16.05
C ALA A 311 6.22 -17.20 15.50
N ALA A 312 6.01 -16.02 14.91
CA ALA A 312 4.77 -15.66 14.22
C ALA A 312 4.43 -16.66 13.10
N HIS A 313 5.39 -17.01 12.24
CA HIS A 313 5.19 -18.00 11.16
C HIS A 313 4.87 -19.40 11.69
N VAL A 314 5.43 -19.81 12.84
CA VAL A 314 5.08 -21.10 13.47
C VAL A 314 3.63 -21.08 13.95
N ARG A 315 3.18 -20.01 14.62
CA ARG A 315 1.78 -19.88 15.06
C ARG A 315 0.82 -19.85 13.88
N ASP A 316 1.15 -19.09 12.84
CA ASP A 316 0.34 -19.00 11.61
C ASP A 316 0.26 -20.34 10.89
N ALA A 317 1.39 -21.08 10.79
CA ALA A 317 1.42 -22.41 10.21
C ALA A 317 0.50 -23.39 10.96
N VAL A 318 0.42 -23.31 12.29
CA VAL A 318 -0.53 -24.12 13.07
C VAL A 318 -1.98 -23.79 12.70
N ALA A 319 -2.32 -22.51 12.55
CA ALA A 319 -3.67 -22.10 12.12
C ALA A 319 -4.01 -22.62 10.71
N VAL A 320 -3.07 -22.51 9.76
CA VAL A 320 -3.25 -23.01 8.39
C VAL A 320 -3.37 -24.54 8.37
N VAL A 321 -2.57 -25.27 9.15
CA VAL A 321 -2.67 -26.74 9.26
C VAL A 321 -4.01 -27.15 9.85
N ARG A 322 -4.50 -26.47 10.91
CA ARG A 322 -5.84 -26.70 11.47
C ARG A 322 -6.92 -26.46 10.44
N PHE A 323 -6.81 -25.40 9.66
CA PHE A 323 -7.73 -25.08 8.57
C PHE A 323 -7.75 -26.16 7.48
N LEU A 324 -6.59 -26.60 7.00
CA LEU A 324 -6.50 -27.63 5.96
C LEU A 324 -7.07 -28.98 6.43
N ALA A 325 -6.75 -29.38 7.67
CA ALA A 325 -7.32 -30.59 8.26
C ALA A 325 -8.84 -30.49 8.46
N TRP A 326 -9.34 -29.32 8.86
CA TRP A 326 -10.77 -29.06 8.96
C TRP A 326 -11.44 -29.13 7.57
N LEU A 327 -10.83 -28.53 6.54
CA LEU A 327 -11.35 -28.53 5.18
C LEU A 327 -11.49 -29.96 4.65
N ASP A 328 -10.47 -30.80 4.82
CA ASP A 328 -10.53 -32.22 4.43
C ASP A 328 -11.72 -32.92 5.10
N ALA A 329 -11.91 -32.76 6.41
CA ALA A 329 -13.04 -33.34 7.13
C ALA A 329 -14.41 -32.81 6.65
N GLN A 330 -14.52 -31.53 6.27
CA GLN A 330 -15.74 -30.99 5.68
C GLN A 330 -16.07 -31.66 4.34
N LEU A 331 -15.06 -31.83 3.49
CA LEU A 331 -15.22 -32.44 2.17
C LEU A 331 -15.56 -33.94 2.26
N GLU A 332 -14.99 -34.68 3.21
CA GLU A 332 -15.33 -36.08 3.49
C GLU A 332 -16.80 -36.26 3.86
N GLU A 333 -17.38 -35.29 4.57
CA GLU A 333 -18.81 -35.25 4.91
C GLU A 333 -19.69 -34.68 3.78
N GLY A 334 -19.12 -34.38 2.61
CA GLY A 334 -19.84 -33.80 1.47
C GLY A 334 -20.25 -32.34 1.65
N ARG A 335 -19.60 -31.61 2.57
CA ARG A 335 -19.89 -30.19 2.84
C ARG A 335 -18.95 -29.29 2.04
N TYR A 336 -19.49 -28.71 0.97
CA TYR A 336 -18.80 -27.76 0.09
C TYR A 336 -19.19 -26.33 0.49
N HIS A 337 -18.36 -25.72 1.33
CA HIS A 337 -18.49 -24.35 1.80
C HIS A 337 -18.26 -23.33 0.67
N ASP A 338 -18.72 -22.10 0.89
CA ASP A 338 -18.39 -20.97 0.02
C ASP A 338 -17.12 -20.23 0.47
N GLU A 339 -16.60 -19.40 -0.42
CA GLU A 339 -15.35 -18.65 -0.21
C GLU A 339 -15.36 -17.79 1.07
N ALA A 340 -16.51 -17.21 1.43
CA ALA A 340 -16.63 -16.39 2.63
C ALA A 340 -16.50 -17.25 3.89
N ALA A 341 -17.23 -18.36 3.96
CA ALA A 341 -17.15 -19.29 5.09
C ALA A 341 -15.74 -19.87 5.28
N LEU A 342 -15.03 -20.15 4.17
CA LEU A 342 -13.65 -20.63 4.21
C LEU A 342 -12.68 -19.56 4.74
N ALA A 343 -12.82 -18.31 4.28
CA ALA A 343 -12.00 -17.19 4.76
C ALA A 343 -12.23 -16.93 6.26
N ASP A 344 -13.49 -16.88 6.69
CA ASP A 344 -13.87 -16.67 8.09
C ASP A 344 -13.35 -17.79 9.00
N GLN A 345 -13.41 -19.04 8.55
CA GLN A 345 -12.91 -20.18 9.32
C GLN A 345 -11.39 -20.14 9.51
N LEU A 346 -10.62 -19.77 8.47
CA LEU A 346 -9.18 -19.62 8.60
C LEU A 346 -8.81 -18.44 9.52
N LEU A 347 -9.53 -17.32 9.39
CA LEU A 347 -9.35 -16.18 10.29
C LEU A 347 -9.64 -16.57 11.75
N ALA A 348 -10.68 -17.35 12.02
CA ALA A 348 -10.99 -17.84 13.36
C ALA A 348 -9.85 -18.69 13.95
N PHE A 349 -9.23 -19.57 13.15
CA PHE A 349 -8.08 -20.35 13.62
C PHE A 349 -6.85 -19.50 13.91
N ARG A 350 -6.65 -18.38 13.21
CA ARG A 350 -5.58 -17.41 13.54
C ARG A 350 -5.89 -16.60 14.79
N ALA A 351 -7.15 -16.20 14.96
CA ALA A 351 -7.60 -15.40 16.10
C ALA A 351 -7.44 -16.12 17.45
N ASP A 352 -7.42 -17.46 17.45
CA ASP A 352 -7.08 -18.27 18.62
C ASP A 352 -5.60 -18.15 19.06
N GLY A 353 -4.72 -17.64 18.20
CA GLY A 353 -3.28 -17.61 18.41
C GLY A 353 -2.79 -16.45 19.27
N GLU A 354 -1.78 -16.69 20.11
CA GLU A 354 -1.10 -15.64 20.87
C GLU A 354 -0.52 -14.55 19.96
N HIS A 355 -0.50 -13.31 20.47
CA HIS A 355 -0.01 -12.12 19.79
C HIS A 355 -0.76 -11.69 18.52
N PHE A 356 -1.78 -12.42 18.07
CA PHE A 356 -2.56 -12.05 16.89
C PHE A 356 -3.24 -10.68 17.06
N GLN A 357 -3.09 -9.81 16.07
CA GLN A 357 -3.63 -8.45 16.03
C GLN A 357 -4.68 -8.25 14.93
N GLY A 358 -4.70 -9.13 13.92
CA GLY A 358 -5.60 -9.04 12.77
C GLY A 358 -4.99 -9.66 11.53
N PRO A 359 -5.72 -9.70 10.40
CA PRO A 359 -5.16 -10.12 9.13
C PRO A 359 -4.08 -9.14 8.64
N SER A 360 -3.10 -9.61 7.86
CA SER A 360 -2.09 -8.75 7.21
C SER A 360 -2.53 -8.23 5.83
N PHE A 361 -3.62 -8.78 5.29
CA PHE A 361 -4.36 -8.31 4.12
C PHE A 361 -5.73 -9.02 4.05
N ASP A 362 -6.65 -8.51 3.22
CA ASP A 362 -7.94 -9.18 2.97
C ASP A 362 -7.69 -10.58 2.36
N THR A 363 -8.20 -11.63 3.01
CA THR A 363 -7.99 -13.01 2.56
C THR A 363 -8.57 -13.24 1.16
N ILE A 364 -7.70 -13.67 0.23
CA ILE A 364 -8.10 -14.15 -1.08
C ILE A 364 -8.51 -15.61 -0.92
N SER A 365 -9.81 -15.84 -0.80
CA SER A 365 -10.42 -17.17 -0.76
C SER A 365 -11.13 -17.37 -2.10
N ALA A 366 -10.59 -18.23 -2.96
CA ALA A 366 -10.99 -18.30 -4.36
C ALA A 366 -11.26 -19.75 -4.81
N ALA A 367 -12.51 -20.03 -5.19
CA ALA A 367 -12.99 -21.32 -5.61
C ALA A 367 -12.97 -21.46 -7.14
N GLY A 368 -12.36 -22.55 -7.63
CA GLY A 368 -12.37 -22.90 -9.05
C GLY A 368 -11.88 -21.78 -9.96
N GLY A 369 -12.75 -21.30 -10.86
CA GLY A 369 -12.41 -20.24 -11.82
C GLY A 369 -12.04 -18.90 -11.19
N ASN A 370 -12.51 -18.62 -9.96
CA ASN A 370 -12.16 -17.39 -9.25
C ASN A 370 -10.66 -17.31 -8.92
N ALA A 371 -10.00 -18.47 -8.76
CA ALA A 371 -8.57 -18.56 -8.49
C ALA A 371 -7.68 -18.09 -9.67
N ALA A 372 -8.26 -17.81 -10.84
CA ALA A 372 -7.54 -17.22 -11.97
C ALA A 372 -7.33 -15.69 -11.85
N MET A 373 -7.99 -15.04 -10.89
CA MET A 373 -7.87 -13.60 -10.65
C MET A 373 -6.92 -13.35 -9.47
N CYS A 374 -5.75 -12.75 -9.72
CA CYS A 374 -4.70 -12.57 -8.71
C CYS A 374 -5.18 -11.86 -7.44
N HIS A 375 -5.95 -10.77 -7.58
CA HIS A 375 -6.45 -9.97 -6.45
C HIS A 375 -7.96 -10.16 -6.26
N TYR A 376 -8.44 -11.40 -6.39
CA TYR A 376 -9.84 -11.74 -6.14
C TYR A 376 -10.24 -11.41 -4.69
N ASN A 377 -11.41 -10.80 -4.52
CA ASN A 377 -12.01 -10.63 -3.20
C ASN A 377 -13.46 -11.09 -3.26
N HIS A 378 -13.79 -12.11 -2.47
CA HIS A 378 -15.12 -12.72 -2.43
C HIS A 378 -16.23 -11.73 -2.04
N ARG A 379 -15.88 -10.61 -1.39
CA ARG A 379 -16.82 -9.53 -1.03
C ARG A 379 -17.27 -8.69 -2.23
N ASN A 380 -16.56 -8.76 -3.36
CA ASN A 380 -16.90 -8.02 -4.59
C ASN A 380 -18.05 -8.68 -5.38
N ALA A 381 -18.47 -9.89 -5.02
CA ALA A 381 -19.52 -10.65 -5.71
C ALA A 381 -20.26 -11.56 -4.71
N THR A 382 -21.16 -12.41 -5.21
CA THR A 382 -21.69 -13.52 -4.41
C THR A 382 -20.59 -14.57 -4.24
N PRO A 383 -20.20 -14.93 -2.99
CA PRO A 383 -19.18 -15.96 -2.75
C PRO A 383 -19.57 -17.29 -3.41
N ALA A 384 -18.64 -17.87 -4.16
CA ALA A 384 -18.85 -19.13 -4.85
C ALA A 384 -18.62 -20.31 -3.89
N ARG A 385 -19.40 -21.38 -4.06
CA ARG A 385 -19.16 -22.67 -3.40
C ARG A 385 -18.03 -23.42 -4.08
N LEU A 386 -17.29 -24.22 -3.31
CA LEU A 386 -16.26 -25.12 -3.83
C LEU A 386 -16.84 -26.10 -4.87
N PRO A 387 -16.43 -26.02 -6.15
CA PRO A 387 -16.81 -27.01 -7.13
C PRO A 387 -16.08 -28.35 -6.87
N PRO A 388 -16.73 -29.50 -7.07
CA PRO A 388 -16.03 -30.78 -7.06
C PRO A 388 -15.08 -30.90 -8.27
N ASN A 389 -13.97 -31.61 -8.10
CA ASN A 389 -12.93 -31.81 -9.13
C ASN A 389 -12.29 -30.51 -9.65
N SER A 390 -12.15 -29.52 -8.77
CA SER A 390 -11.53 -28.23 -9.05
C SER A 390 -10.36 -27.94 -8.09
N VAL A 391 -9.93 -26.68 -8.04
CA VAL A 391 -8.99 -26.18 -7.04
C VAL A 391 -9.66 -25.17 -6.12
N TYR A 392 -9.07 -25.00 -4.95
CA TYR A 392 -9.30 -23.87 -4.05
C TYR A 392 -7.95 -23.19 -3.80
N LEU A 393 -7.89 -21.88 -3.99
CA LEU A 393 -6.73 -21.07 -3.66
C LEU A 393 -7.09 -20.23 -2.43
N VAL A 394 -6.23 -20.29 -1.42
CA VAL A 394 -6.30 -19.40 -0.27
C VAL A 394 -4.98 -18.66 -0.13
N ASP A 395 -5.03 -17.34 -0.24
CA ASP A 395 -3.94 -16.44 0.06
C ASP A 395 -4.31 -15.58 1.28
N SER A 396 -3.49 -15.63 2.31
CA SER A 396 -3.86 -15.03 3.59
C SER A 396 -2.67 -14.87 4.52
N GLY A 397 -2.78 -13.97 5.49
CA GLY A 397 -1.76 -13.79 6.51
C GLY A 397 -2.30 -13.09 7.75
N GLY A 398 -1.44 -12.96 8.75
CA GLY A 398 -1.72 -12.37 10.05
C GLY A 398 -0.68 -11.35 10.46
N GLN A 399 -1.14 -10.32 11.17
CA GLN A 399 -0.33 -9.44 11.98
C GLN A 399 -0.24 -10.01 13.39
N TYR A 400 0.98 -10.20 13.86
CA TYR A 400 1.30 -10.59 15.22
C TYR A 400 2.18 -9.49 15.83
N THR A 401 2.10 -9.26 17.14
CA THR A 401 2.95 -8.24 17.80
C THR A 401 4.44 -8.42 17.52
N ASP A 402 4.87 -9.65 17.24
CA ASP A 402 6.25 -10.05 16.98
C ASP A 402 6.56 -10.34 15.49
N GLY A 403 5.61 -10.19 14.56
CA GLY A 403 5.87 -10.43 13.15
C GLY A 403 4.65 -10.33 12.23
N THR A 404 4.90 -10.35 10.92
CA THR A 404 3.86 -10.34 9.89
C THR A 404 4.00 -11.60 9.04
N THR A 405 2.89 -12.24 8.70
CA THR A 405 2.87 -13.45 7.87
C THR A 405 2.12 -13.21 6.56
N ASP A 406 2.49 -14.00 5.55
CA ASP A 406 1.87 -14.06 4.24
C ASP A 406 2.07 -15.47 3.68
N ILE A 407 0.98 -16.15 3.33
CA ILE A 407 1.03 -17.53 2.87
C ILE A 407 -0.14 -17.85 1.92
N THR A 408 0.24 -18.31 0.72
CA THR A 408 -0.69 -18.90 -0.24
C THR A 408 -0.62 -20.42 -0.25
N ARG A 409 -1.77 -21.08 -0.37
CA ARG A 409 -1.89 -22.50 -0.74
C ARG A 409 -2.95 -22.69 -1.81
N THR A 410 -2.66 -23.52 -2.81
CA THR A 410 -3.65 -24.04 -3.75
C THR A 410 -3.85 -25.52 -3.47
N VAL A 411 -5.08 -25.91 -3.14
CA VAL A 411 -5.45 -27.27 -2.77
C VAL A 411 -6.41 -27.87 -3.79
N ALA A 412 -6.33 -29.18 -3.96
CA ALA A 412 -7.22 -29.94 -4.83
C ALA A 412 -8.56 -30.19 -4.13
N ILE A 413 -9.67 -29.93 -4.81
CA ILE A 413 -11.00 -30.32 -4.38
C ILE A 413 -11.41 -31.53 -5.21
N GLY A 414 -11.30 -32.73 -4.66
CA GLY A 414 -11.45 -33.98 -5.43
C GLY A 414 -10.28 -34.20 -6.40
N THR A 415 -10.56 -34.49 -7.67
CA THR A 415 -9.53 -34.74 -8.70
C THR A 415 -9.51 -33.64 -9.77
N PRO A 416 -8.64 -32.62 -9.66
CA PRO A 416 -8.49 -31.59 -10.69
C PRO A 416 -8.04 -32.17 -12.03
N ALA A 417 -8.39 -31.48 -13.12
CA ALA A 417 -7.98 -31.84 -14.47
C ALA A 417 -6.45 -31.92 -14.64
N ALA A 418 -5.98 -32.79 -15.54
CA ALA A 418 -4.55 -33.02 -15.78
C ALA A 418 -3.78 -31.74 -16.13
N GLY A 419 -4.38 -30.81 -16.88
CA GLY A 419 -3.77 -29.51 -17.21
C GLY A 419 -3.52 -28.64 -15.97
N VAL A 420 -4.45 -28.61 -15.02
CA VAL A 420 -4.30 -27.87 -13.76
C VAL A 420 -3.17 -28.46 -12.92
N ARG A 421 -3.10 -29.79 -12.82
CA ARG A 421 -2.01 -30.48 -12.12
C ARG A 421 -0.64 -30.21 -12.74
N LYS A 422 -0.56 -30.17 -14.07
CA LYS A 422 0.67 -29.80 -14.80
C LYS A 422 1.09 -28.38 -14.44
N LEU A 423 0.19 -27.40 -14.54
CA LEU A 423 0.48 -25.99 -14.21
C LEU A 423 0.92 -25.82 -12.75
N PHE A 424 0.22 -26.46 -11.80
CA PHE A 424 0.61 -26.47 -10.40
C PHE A 424 2.04 -26.99 -10.20
N THR A 425 2.41 -28.07 -10.90
CA THR A 425 3.75 -28.66 -10.78
C THR A 425 4.82 -27.74 -11.36
N LEU A 426 4.55 -27.02 -12.46
CA LEU A 426 5.49 -26.04 -13.01
C LEU A 426 5.72 -24.86 -12.05
N VAL A 427 4.65 -24.36 -11.41
CA VAL A 427 4.74 -23.32 -10.37
C VAL A 427 5.56 -23.83 -9.19
N LEU A 428 5.30 -25.06 -8.71
CA LEU A 428 6.04 -25.66 -7.61
C LEU A 428 7.53 -25.86 -7.93
N GLN A 429 7.86 -26.24 -9.17
CA GLN A 429 9.26 -26.32 -9.63
C GLN A 429 9.95 -24.96 -9.55
N GLY A 430 9.27 -23.89 -9.95
CA GLY A 430 9.79 -22.53 -9.85
C GLY A 430 10.03 -22.10 -8.40
N HIS A 431 9.04 -22.37 -7.52
CA HIS A 431 9.15 -22.10 -6.09
C HIS A 431 10.36 -22.80 -5.45
N ILE A 432 10.51 -24.11 -5.69
CA ILE A 432 11.65 -24.90 -5.17
C ILE A 432 12.98 -24.40 -5.75
N ALA A 433 13.03 -24.07 -7.04
CA ALA A 433 14.25 -23.58 -7.67
C ALA A 433 14.76 -22.27 -7.05
N LEU A 434 13.84 -21.38 -6.64
CA LEU A 434 14.19 -20.15 -5.95
C LEU A 434 14.55 -20.40 -4.47
N ASP A 435 13.78 -21.21 -3.75
CA ASP A 435 14.01 -21.55 -2.34
C ASP A 435 15.39 -22.19 -2.10
N GLN A 436 15.85 -23.01 -3.04
CA GLN A 436 17.14 -23.70 -2.96
C GLN A 436 18.29 -22.90 -3.59
N ALA A 437 18.05 -21.68 -4.08
CA ALA A 437 19.05 -20.91 -4.79
C ALA A 437 20.16 -20.41 -3.84
N HIS A 438 21.41 -20.66 -4.21
CA HIS A 438 22.57 -20.03 -3.58
C HIS A 438 23.12 -18.95 -4.52
N PHE A 439 23.32 -17.74 -4.02
CA PHE A 439 23.73 -16.59 -4.82
C PHE A 439 24.78 -15.72 -4.10
N PRO A 440 25.63 -14.99 -4.85
CA PRO A 440 26.61 -14.07 -4.26
C PRO A 440 25.96 -12.92 -3.50
N ARG A 441 26.62 -12.43 -2.44
CA ARG A 441 26.25 -11.19 -1.76
C ARG A 441 26.19 -10.03 -2.75
N GLY A 442 25.12 -9.24 -2.69
CA GLY A 442 24.88 -8.12 -3.61
C GLY A 442 24.01 -8.48 -4.83
N THR A 443 23.64 -9.74 -5.00
CA THR A 443 22.59 -10.14 -5.96
C THR A 443 21.25 -9.55 -5.52
N THR A 444 20.54 -8.89 -6.42
CA THR A 444 19.21 -8.30 -6.16
C THR A 444 18.11 -9.32 -6.46
N GLY A 445 16.92 -9.12 -5.87
CA GLY A 445 15.77 -10.00 -6.09
C GLY A 445 15.37 -10.15 -7.56
N THR A 446 15.51 -9.08 -8.36
CA THR A 446 15.23 -9.10 -9.81
C THR A 446 16.10 -10.10 -10.57
N HIS A 447 17.35 -10.32 -10.16
CA HIS A 447 18.21 -11.33 -10.79
C HIS A 447 17.78 -12.77 -10.49
N LEU A 448 16.98 -12.97 -9.44
CA LEU A 448 16.52 -14.29 -9.00
C LEU A 448 15.12 -14.63 -9.53
N ASP A 449 14.33 -13.63 -9.94
CA ASP A 449 12.95 -13.77 -10.46
C ASP A 449 12.83 -14.82 -11.58
N VAL A 450 13.82 -14.90 -12.47
CA VAL A 450 13.86 -15.88 -13.57
C VAL A 450 13.84 -17.34 -13.11
N LEU A 451 14.36 -17.63 -11.91
CA LEU A 451 14.41 -19.00 -11.39
C LEU A 451 13.01 -19.56 -11.13
N ALA A 452 12.08 -18.70 -10.71
CA ALA A 452 10.68 -19.07 -10.51
C ALA A 452 9.89 -19.19 -11.83
N ARG A 453 10.26 -18.41 -12.86
CA ARG A 453 9.55 -18.38 -14.14
C ARG A 453 10.00 -19.42 -15.15
N GLN A 454 11.28 -19.80 -15.14
CA GLN A 454 11.86 -20.66 -16.17
C GLN A 454 11.08 -21.97 -16.45
N PRO A 455 10.43 -22.66 -15.48
CA PRO A 455 9.67 -23.87 -15.80
C PRO A 455 8.41 -23.57 -16.60
N LEU A 456 7.74 -22.45 -16.30
CA LEU A 456 6.55 -21.99 -17.02
C LEU A 456 6.89 -21.50 -18.43
N TRP A 457 7.93 -20.67 -18.56
CA TRP A 457 8.36 -20.11 -19.84
C TRP A 457 8.71 -21.17 -20.89
N ARG A 458 9.34 -22.28 -20.46
CA ARG A 458 9.65 -23.42 -21.36
C ARG A 458 8.40 -24.05 -21.99
N GLU A 459 7.25 -23.88 -21.37
CA GLU A 459 5.95 -24.40 -21.81
C GLU A 459 5.05 -23.28 -22.40
N GLY A 460 5.57 -22.05 -22.55
CA GLY A 460 4.84 -20.92 -23.11
C GLY A 460 3.86 -20.24 -22.14
N PHE A 461 4.01 -20.44 -20.83
CA PHE A 461 3.20 -19.81 -19.78
C PHE A 461 4.00 -18.76 -19.01
N ASP A 462 3.30 -17.82 -18.36
CA ASP A 462 3.86 -16.83 -17.42
C ASP A 462 2.81 -16.41 -16.39
N TYR A 463 3.19 -15.63 -15.38
CA TYR A 463 2.30 -14.96 -14.43
C TYR A 463 2.57 -13.44 -14.36
N ASP A 464 1.51 -12.64 -14.39
CA ASP A 464 1.56 -11.18 -14.55
C ASP A 464 1.69 -10.43 -13.20
N HIS A 465 2.64 -10.86 -12.37
CA HIS A 465 3.04 -10.22 -11.11
C HIS A 465 4.49 -10.56 -10.75
N GLY A 466 5.09 -9.87 -9.78
CA GLY A 466 6.43 -10.18 -9.28
C GLY A 466 6.50 -11.54 -8.58
N THR A 467 7.70 -12.13 -8.50
CA THR A 467 7.91 -13.42 -7.81
C THR A 467 7.82 -13.32 -6.28
N GLY A 468 8.13 -12.16 -5.70
CA GLY A 468 8.05 -11.94 -4.26
C GLY A 468 8.32 -10.48 -3.88
N HIS A 469 8.21 -10.20 -2.59
CA HIS A 469 8.40 -8.90 -1.95
C HIS A 469 9.03 -9.08 -0.56
N GLY A 470 9.56 -8.01 0.03
CA GLY A 470 9.91 -8.03 1.45
C GLY A 470 8.67 -7.96 2.33
N VAL A 471 8.84 -8.34 3.60
CA VAL A 471 7.79 -8.39 4.62
C VAL A 471 8.29 -7.69 5.88
N GLY A 472 7.50 -6.79 6.44
CA GLY A 472 7.82 -6.02 7.63
C GLY A 472 7.70 -6.81 8.94
N ALA A 473 8.31 -6.31 10.01
CA ALA A 473 8.19 -6.87 11.36
C ALA A 473 7.05 -6.19 12.13
N PHE A 474 5.86 -6.82 12.09
CA PHE A 474 4.60 -6.23 12.57
C PHE A 474 4.36 -4.86 11.90
N LEU A 475 4.50 -4.82 10.57
CA LEU A 475 4.41 -3.64 9.70
C LEU A 475 3.69 -4.04 8.40
N SER A 476 3.96 -3.35 7.29
CA SER A 476 3.41 -3.72 5.99
C SER A 476 3.79 -5.15 5.60
N VAL A 477 2.83 -5.90 5.06
CA VAL A 477 3.08 -7.21 4.44
C VAL A 477 3.89 -7.07 3.15
N HIS A 478 3.72 -5.96 2.44
CA HIS A 478 4.55 -5.55 1.31
C HIS A 478 5.53 -4.45 1.77
N GLU A 479 6.77 -4.82 2.05
CA GLU A 479 7.81 -3.89 2.49
C GLU A 479 9.02 -3.95 1.55
N GLY A 480 9.43 -2.81 1.02
CA GLY A 480 10.73 -2.64 0.37
C GLY A 480 11.71 -1.81 1.20
N PRO A 481 12.91 -1.55 0.68
CA PRO A 481 13.55 -2.19 -0.47
C PRO A 481 14.15 -3.57 -0.15
#